data_AF-A0A6N7ILJ4-F1
#
_entry.id   AF-A0A6N7ILJ4-F1
#
_cell.length_a   1.000
_cell.length_b   1.000
_cell.length_c   1.000
_cell.angle_alpha   90.00
_cell.angle_beta   90.00
_cell.angle_gamma   90.00
#
_symmetry.space_group_name_H-M   'P 1'
#
loop_
_entity.id
_entity.type
_entity.pdbx_description
1 polymer ?
#
loop_
_entity_poly.entity_id
_entity_poly.type
_entity_poly.pdbx_seq_one_letter_code
_entity_poly.pdbx_strand_id
1 'polypeptide(L)' 'MEKDVAERDKYGRLLAYVWLSPPKDDGEAEVRARMYNAELLLNGYAQVMTVPPNVKYADLFAKLQREAREAKKGLWGRRP' A
#
# COMPACT_ATOMS: atom_id res chain seq x y z
N MET A 1 11.48 -0.47 7.18
CA MET A 1 10.36 0.51 7.10
C MET A 1 10.89 1.78 6.46
N GLU A 2 10.05 2.48 5.72
CA GLU A 2 10.39 3.70 5.00
C GLU A 2 9.40 4.80 5.36
N LYS A 3 9.88 6.03 5.54
CA LYS A 3 9.05 7.20 5.82
C LYS A 3 8.98 8.08 4.57
N ASP A 4 7.91 8.87 4.49
CA ASP A 4 7.68 9.85 3.43
C ASP A 4 7.89 11.28 3.98
N VAL A 5 7.42 12.32 3.28
CA VAL A 5 7.59 13.74 3.65
C VAL A 5 7.18 14.04 5.10
N ALA A 6 6.04 13.53 5.56
CA ALA A 6 5.58 13.69 6.93
C ALA A 6 5.65 12.37 7.70
N GLU A 7 6.48 12.32 8.75
CA GLU A 7 6.66 11.09 9.53
C GLU A 7 5.48 10.76 10.45
N ARG A 8 4.69 11.76 10.84
CA ARG A 8 3.59 11.59 11.80
C ARG A 8 2.34 12.30 11.32
N ASP A 9 1.19 11.77 11.70
CA ASP A 9 -0.07 12.46 11.51
C ASP A 9 -0.41 13.44 12.66
N LYS A 10 -1.55 14.14 12.54
CA LYS A 10 -2.04 15.09 13.55
C LYS A 10 -2.32 14.49 14.92
N TYR A 11 -2.37 13.17 15.04
CA TYR A 11 -2.58 12.43 16.28
C TYR A 11 -1.26 11.84 16.83
N GLY A 12 -0.12 12.16 16.21
CA GLY A 12 1.21 11.68 16.63
C GLY A 12 1.52 10.25 16.19
N ARG A 13 0.67 9.59 15.39
CA ARG A 13 0.90 8.23 14.89
C ARG A 13 2.00 8.25 13.84
N LEU A 14 2.95 7.31 13.94
CA LEU A 14 4.00 7.14 12.94
C LEU A 14 3.42 6.64 11.62
N LEU A 15 3.76 7.29 10.52
CA LEU A 15 3.39 6.90 9.16
C LEU A 15 4.62 6.33 8.46
N ALA A 16 4.51 5.09 7.97
CA ALA A 16 5.58 4.42 7.25
C ALA A 16 5.05 3.37 6.27
N TYR A 17 5.80 3.16 5.18
CA TYR A 17 5.68 1.99 4.32
C TYR A 17 6.50 0.85 4.92
N VAL A 18 5.88 -0.32 5.05
CA VAL A 18 6.50 -1.47 5.72
C VAL A 18 7.10 -2.41 4.69
N TRP A 19 8.43 -2.42 4.62
CA TRP A 19 9.21 -3.34 3.80
C TRP A 19 9.59 -4.59 4.62
N LEU A 20 9.31 -5.77 4.08
CA LEU A 20 9.63 -7.08 4.67
C LEU A 20 11.13 -7.40 4.57
N SER A 21 11.80 -6.85 3.56
CA SER A 21 13.26 -6.85 3.39
C SER A 21 13.69 -5.55 2.73
N PRO A 22 14.96 -5.13 2.87
CA PRO A 22 15.47 -3.94 2.17
C PRO A 22 15.23 -4.06 0.65
N PRO A 23 14.51 -3.12 0.02
CA PRO A 23 14.31 -3.13 -1.42
C PRO A 23 15.60 -2.74 -2.14
N LYS A 24 15.75 -3.20 -3.39
CA LYS A 24 16.84 -2.72 -4.26
C LYS A 24 16.58 -1.31 -4.78
N ASP A 25 15.31 -1.05 -5.09
CA ASP A 25 14.79 0.21 -5.60
C ASP A 25 13.30 0.33 -5.25
N ASP A 26 12.71 1.49 -5.55
CA ASP A 26 11.29 1.78 -5.33
C ASP A 26 10.39 1.28 -6.48
N GLY A 27 10.92 0.42 -7.33
CA GLY A 27 10.23 -0.10 -8.50
C GLY A 27 9.01 -0.93 -8.13
N GLU A 28 8.01 -0.90 -9.01
CA GLU A 28 6.76 -1.63 -8.82
C GLU A 28 6.98 -3.12 -8.51
N ALA A 29 7.98 -3.77 -9.14
CA ALA A 29 8.30 -5.16 -8.88
C ALA A 29 8.74 -5.43 -7.43
N GLU A 30 9.62 -4.59 -6.88
CA GLU A 30 10.08 -4.70 -5.49
C GLU A 30 8.93 -4.38 -4.53
N VAL A 31 8.15 -3.32 -4.78
CA VAL A 31 6.99 -2.95 -3.96
C VAL A 31 6.00 -4.11 -3.87
N ARG A 32 5.66 -4.74 -4.99
CA ARG A 32 4.70 -5.85 -5.02
C ARG A 32 5.22 -7.11 -4.33
N ALA A 33 6.53 -7.35 -4.38
CA ALA A 33 7.14 -8.54 -3.82
C ALA A 33 7.48 -8.42 -2.33
N ARG A 34 7.80 -7.21 -1.85
CA ARG A 34 8.47 -7.00 -0.56
C ARG A 34 7.83 -5.94 0.33
N MET A 35 6.82 -5.21 -0.13
CA MET A 35 6.12 -4.24 0.70
C MET A 35 4.81 -4.83 1.26
N TYR A 36 4.69 -4.86 2.57
CA TYR A 36 3.51 -5.37 3.26
C TYR A 36 2.25 -4.55 2.94
N ASN A 37 2.36 -3.23 2.82
CA ASN A 37 1.24 -2.37 2.40
C ASN A 37 0.68 -2.79 1.03
N ALA A 38 1.56 -3.13 0.09
CA ALA A 38 1.18 -3.60 -1.25
C ALA A 38 0.53 -4.99 -1.20
N GLU A 39 1.04 -5.89 -0.36
CA GLU A 39 0.47 -7.21 -0.13
C GLU A 39 -0.98 -7.14 0.39
N LEU A 40 -1.25 -6.24 1.33
CA LEU A 40 -2.61 -6.01 1.84
C LEU A 40 -3.57 -5.56 0.73
N LEU A 41 -3.12 -4.67 -0.15
CA LEU A 41 -3.92 -4.18 -1.28
C LEU A 41 -4.15 -5.29 -2.31
N LEU A 42 -3.11 -6.02 -2.70
CA LEU A 42 -3.16 -7.11 -3.69
C LEU A 42 -4.06 -8.28 -3.28
N ASN A 43 -4.19 -8.52 -1.97
CA ASN A 43 -5.08 -9.53 -1.42
C ASN A 43 -6.48 -8.99 -1.07
N GLY A 44 -6.71 -7.68 -1.30
CA GLY A 44 -8.00 -7.05 -1.04
C GLY A 44 -8.32 -6.91 0.45
N TYR A 45 -7.32 -6.84 1.32
CA TYR A 45 -7.48 -6.65 2.77
C TYR A 45 -7.45 -5.18 3.20
N ALA A 46 -7.02 -4.27 2.32
CA ALA A 46 -6.95 -2.84 2.58
C ALA A 46 -7.60 -2.02 1.46
N GLN A 47 -7.90 -0.77 1.77
CA GLN A 47 -8.31 0.25 0.81
C GLN A 47 -7.31 1.41 0.84
N VAL A 48 -7.07 2.00 -0.33
CA VAL A 48 -6.17 3.14 -0.48
C VAL A 48 -6.83 4.39 0.06
N MET A 49 -6.12 5.10 0.93
CA MET A 49 -6.47 6.44 1.39
C MET A 49 -5.29 7.37 1.12
N THR A 50 -5.44 8.26 0.15
CA THR A 50 -4.39 9.21 -0.23
C THR A 50 -4.51 10.47 0.60
N VAL A 51 -3.50 10.74 1.44
CA VAL A 51 -3.46 11.92 2.31
C VAL A 51 -2.13 12.66 2.08
N PRO A 52 -2.16 13.86 1.46
CA PRO A 52 -0.97 14.68 1.31
C PRO A 52 -0.32 15.01 2.66
N PRO A 53 1.01 15.14 2.74
CA PRO A 53 1.97 15.09 1.63
C PRO A 53 2.49 13.67 1.30
N ASN A 54 2.06 12.63 2.02
CA ASN A 54 2.62 11.28 1.89
C ASN A 54 1.96 10.50 0.75
N VAL A 55 2.44 10.72 -0.47
CA VAL A 55 1.84 10.18 -1.69
C VAL A 55 2.82 9.42 -2.58
N LYS A 56 4.02 9.08 -2.08
CA LYS A 56 5.09 8.42 -2.88
C LYS A 56 4.61 7.23 -3.72
N TYR A 57 3.75 6.37 -3.16
CA TYR A 57 3.23 5.18 -3.85
C TYR A 57 1.73 5.25 -4.19
N ALA A 58 1.12 6.44 -4.14
CA ALA A 58 -0.34 6.60 -4.26
C ALA A 58 -0.90 6.01 -5.56
N ASP A 59 -0.28 6.31 -6.70
CA ASP A 59 -0.72 5.82 -8.01
C ASP A 59 -0.56 4.30 -8.15
N LEU A 60 0.57 3.76 -7.66
CA LEU A 60 0.81 2.33 -7.64
C LEU A 60 -0.22 1.62 -6.75
N PHE A 61 -0.47 2.12 -5.55
CA PHE A 61 -1.48 1.55 -4.65
C PHE A 61 -2.88 1.57 -5.25
N ALA A 62 -3.25 2.65 -5.96
CA ALA A 62 -4.52 2.72 -6.68
C ALA A 62 -4.63 1.64 -7.77
N LYS A 63 -3.53 1.37 -8.49
CA LYS A 63 -3.44 0.25 -9.45
C LYS A 63 -3.61 -1.10 -8.75
N LEU A 64 -2.88 -1.36 -7.66
CA LEU A 64 -2.97 -2.63 -6.92
C LEU A 64 -4.39 -2.91 -6.38
N GLN A 65 -5.05 -1.89 -5.84
CA GLN A 65 -6.44 -2.02 -5.38
C GLN A 65 -7.39 -2.35 -6.52
N ARG A 66 -7.23 -1.71 -7.69
CA ARG A 66 -8.05 -2.00 -8.86
C ARG A 66 -7.91 -3.46 -9.30
N GLU A 67 -6.68 -3.96 -9.34
CA GLU A 67 -6.43 -5.37 -9.67
C GLU A 67 -7.08 -6.32 -8.65
N ALA A 68 -7.01 -6.03 -7.36
CA ALA A 68 -7.69 -6.83 -6.33
C ALA A 68 -9.22 -6.80 -6.46
N ARG A 69 -9.78 -5.66 -6.87
CA ARG A 69 -11.22 -5.51 -7.16
C ARG A 69 -11.65 -6.35 -8.36
N GLU A 70 -10.92 -6.25 -9.47
CA GLU A 70 -11.17 -7.02 -10.69
C GLU A 70 -11.07 -8.52 -10.43
N ALA A 71 -10.09 -8.93 -9.61
CA ALA A 71 -9.92 -10.30 -9.17
C ALA A 71 -10.88 -10.74 -8.05
N LYS A 72 -11.78 -9.86 -7.57
CA LYS A 72 -12.76 -10.14 -6.49
C LYS A 72 -12.11 -10.71 -5.22
N LYS A 73 -10.93 -10.22 -4.86
CA LYS A 73 -10.17 -10.69 -3.69
C LYS A 73 -10.63 -10.02 -2.40
N GLY A 74 -10.53 -10.74 -1.28
CA GLY A 74 -10.76 -10.20 0.06
C GLY A 74 -12.09 -9.46 0.18
N LEU A 75 -12.03 -8.18 0.56
CA LEU A 75 -13.16 -7.26 0.70
C LEU A 75 -14.00 -7.10 -0.57
N TRP A 76 -13.44 -7.41 -1.74
CA TRP A 76 -14.09 -7.24 -3.05
C TRP A 76 -14.76 -8.51 -3.58
N GLY A 77 -14.58 -9.62 -2.88
CA GLY A 77 -15.32 -10.86 -3.16
C GLY A 77 -16.77 -10.74 -2.73
N ARG A 78 -17.69 -11.37 -3.46
CA ARG A 78 -19.04 -11.59 -2.92
C ARG A 78 -18.91 -12.53 -1.71
N ARG A 79 -19.27 -12.06 -0.52
CA ARG A 79 -19.74 -12.99 0.50
C ARG A 79 -21.07 -13.59 0.02
N PRO A 80 -21.30 -14.91 0.19
CA PRO A 80 -22.64 -15.45 0.10
C PRO A 80 -23.58 -14.79 1.12
#